data_AF-A0A444R0E9-F1
#
_entry.id   AF-A0A444R0E9-F1
#
_cell.length_a   1.000
_cell.length_b   1.000
_cell.length_c   1.000
_cell.angle_alpha   90.00
_cell.angle_beta   90.00
_cell.angle_gamma   90.00
#
_symmetry.space_group_name_H-M   'P 1'
#
loop_
_entity.id
_entity.type
_entity.pdbx_description
1 polymer ?
#
loop_
_entity_poly.entity_id
_entity_poly.type
_entity_poly.pdbx_seq_one_letter_code
_entity_poly.pdbx_strand_id
1 'polypeptide(L)' 'LDHELRLYVRELRDRSRTVDELNRTIDQLCRENDINIAFNQLEVHLHNEKGDEVTEVKRDYKGDDPTPAVG' A
#
# COMPACT_ATOMS: atom_id res chain seq x y z
N LEU A 1 -8.87 -8.49 6.99
CA LEU A 1 -8.14 -8.92 8.20
C LEU A 1 -7.15 -7.81 8.47
N ASP A 2 -7.30 -7.07 9.56
CA ASP A 2 -6.31 -6.06 9.95
C ASP A 2 -5.16 -6.77 10.67
N HIS A 3 -3.96 -6.69 10.13
CA HIS A 3 -2.76 -7.29 10.71
C HIS A 3 -1.96 -6.20 11.44
N GLU A 4 -1.74 -6.35 12.74
CA GLU A 4 -0.90 -5.44 13.54
C GLU A 4 0.38 -6.15 14.00
N LEU A 5 1.53 -5.50 13.77
CA LEU A 5 2.83 -5.93 14.27
C LEU A 5 3.39 -4.90 15.24
N ARG A 6 3.68 -5.30 16.48
CA ARG A 6 4.27 -4.44 17.52
C ARG A 6 5.62 -5.01 17.95
N LEU A 7 6.62 -4.15 18.03
CA LEU A 7 8.00 -4.54 18.34
C LEU A 7 8.58 -3.58 19.37
N TYR A 8 9.46 -4.11 20.22
CA TYR A 8 10.25 -3.28 21.13
C TYR A 8 11.57 -2.92 20.47
N VAL A 9 11.96 -1.65 20.57
CA VAL A 9 13.29 -1.18 20.19
C VAL A 9 14.02 -0.64 21.42
N ARG A 10 15.35 -0.79 21.42
CA ARG A 10 16.19 -0.47 22.56
C ARG A 10 16.23 1.02 22.86
N GLU A 11 16.35 1.86 21.83
CA GLU A 11 16.38 3.31 21.96
C GLU A 11 15.44 4.03 20.97
N LEU A 12 15.08 5.28 21.27
CA LEU A 12 14.26 6.12 20.39
C LEU A 12 14.87 6.31 18.99
N ARG A 13 16.20 6.39 18.91
CA ARG A 13 16.94 6.56 17.63
C ARG A 13 16.80 5.34 16.71
N ASP A 14 16.57 4.16 17.27
CA ASP A 14 16.48 2.91 16.51
C ASP A 14 15.13 2.78 15.80
N ARG A 15 14.12 3.56 16.21
CA ARG A 15 12.75 3.46 15.69
C ARG A 15 12.71 3.62 14.17
N SER A 16 13.27 4.71 13.66
CA SER A 16 13.21 5.02 12.22
C SER A 16 13.90 3.95 11.40
N ARG A 17 15.10 3.53 11.82
CA ARG A 17 15.86 2.48 11.14
C ARG A 17 15.12 1.13 11.17
N THR A 18 14.58 0.75 12.32
CA THR A 18 13.86 -0.51 12.50
C THR A 18 12.61 -0.56 11.62
N VAL A 19 11.83 0.53 11.62
CA VAL A 19 10.61 0.66 10.80
C VAL A 19 10.96 0.56 9.31
N ASP A 20 12.01 1.26 8.88
CA ASP A 20 12.47 1.28 7.50
C ASP A 20 12.97 -0.10 7.01
N GLU A 21 13.75 -0.81 7.83
CA GLU A 21 14.18 -2.19 7.53
C GLU A 21 12.99 -3.17 7.47
N LEU A 22 12.01 -3.03 8.37
CA LEU A 22 10.79 -3.85 8.37
C LEU A 22 9.93 -3.62 7.13
N ASN A 23 9.66 -2.37 6.78
CA ASN A 23 8.85 -2.05 5.61
C ASN A 23 9.48 -2.61 4.33
N ARG A 24 10.80 -2.44 4.14
CA ARG A 24 11.50 -3.05 2.99
C ARG A 24 11.40 -4.57 2.95
N THR A 25 11.53 -5.21 4.11
CA THR A 25 11.45 -6.67 4.20
C THR A 25 10.03 -7.16 3.89
N ILE A 26 9.01 -6.46 4.40
CA ILE A 26 7.60 -6.75 4.09
C ILE A 26 7.35 -6.57 2.60
N ASP A 27 7.78 -5.47 2.00
CA ASP A 27 7.62 -5.21 0.57
C ASP A 27 8.27 -6.32 -0.28
N GLN A 28 9.51 -6.72 0.06
CA GLN A 28 10.21 -7.80 -0.63
C GLN A 28 9.44 -9.12 -0.52
N LEU A 29 9.06 -9.53 0.70
CA LEU A 29 8.35 -10.78 0.94
C LEU A 29 6.98 -10.78 0.25
N CYS A 30 6.27 -9.66 0.26
CA CYS A 30 5.00 -9.54 -0.44
C CYS A 30 5.17 -9.74 -1.95
N ARG A 31 6.19 -9.12 -2.56
CA ARG A 31 6.50 -9.31 -3.99
C ARG A 31 6.87 -10.76 -4.32
N GLU A 32 7.71 -11.39 -3.50
CA GLU A 32 8.14 -12.79 -3.70
C GLU A 32 6.98 -13.79 -3.60
N ASN A 33 5.96 -13.47 -2.80
CA ASN A 33 4.79 -14.32 -2.57
C ASN A 33 3.56 -13.90 -3.38
N ASP A 34 3.71 -12.98 -4.34
CA ASP A 34 2.61 -12.45 -5.18
C ASP A 34 1.43 -11.87 -4.35
N ILE A 35 1.78 -11.21 -3.23
CA ILE A 35 0.83 -10.53 -2.35
C ILE A 35 0.74 -9.06 -2.75
N ASN A 36 -0.42 -8.65 -3.27
CA ASN A 36 -0.70 -7.27 -3.60
C ASN A 36 -1.07 -6.45 -2.35
N ILE A 37 -0.25 -5.45 -1.98
CA ILE A 37 -0.56 -4.51 -0.91
C ILE A 37 -1.54 -3.46 -1.48
N ALA A 38 -2.83 -3.67 -1.24
CA ALA A 38 -3.88 -2.77 -1.73
C ALA A 38 -3.84 -1.43 -0.99
N PHE A 39 -3.70 -0.34 -1.76
CA PHE A 39 -4.08 1.00 -1.30
C PHE A 39 -5.61 1.08 -1.19
N ASN A 40 -6.12 2.11 -0.52
CA ASN A 40 -7.56 2.32 -0.37
C ASN A 40 -8.23 2.35 -1.75
N GLN A 41 -8.97 1.30 -2.11
CA GLN A 41 -9.64 1.19 -3.40
C GLN A 41 -10.98 1.91 -3.33
N LEU A 42 -11.19 2.91 -4.18
CA LEU A 42 -12.49 3.57 -4.31
C LEU A 42 -13.26 3.00 -5.51
N GLU A 43 -14.38 2.34 -5.24
CA GLU A 43 -15.35 1.93 -6.25
C GLU A 43 -16.39 3.04 -6.46
N VAL A 44 -16.60 3.45 -7.71
CA VAL A 44 -17.55 4.51 -8.07
C VAL A 44 -18.66 3.94 -8.95
N HIS A 45 -19.90 4.04 -8.48
CA HIS A 45 -21.10 3.70 -9.24
C HIS A 45 -21.79 4.98 -9.71
N LEU A 46 -21.90 5.15 -11.02
CA LEU A 46 -22.59 6.26 -11.68
C LEU A 46 -23.91 5.74 -12.26
N HIS A 47 -25.01 6.36 -11.87
CA HIS A 47 -26.35 6.07 -12.42
C HIS A 47 -26.93 7.36 -12.98
N ASN A 48 -27.55 7.29 -14.17
CA ASN A 48 -28.28 8.42 -14.76
C ASN A 48 -29.80 8.17 -14.79
N GLU A 49 -30.58 9.22 -15.02
CA GLU A 49 -32.06 9.14 -15.07
C GLU A 49 -32.60 8.35 -16.29
N LYS A 50 -31.74 8.07 -17.28
CA LYS A 50 -32.09 7.26 -18.45
C LYS A 50 -31.92 5.76 -18.22
N GLY A 51 -31.44 5.36 -17.04
CA GLY A 51 -31.22 3.97 -16.66
C GLY A 51 -29.87 3.42 -17.08
N ASP A 52 -28.93 4.26 -17.53
CA ASP A 52 -27.56 3.82 -17.79
C ASP A 52 -26.78 3.76 -16.47
N GLU A 53 -26.07 2.65 -16.27
CA GLU A 53 -25.22 2.41 -15.11
C GLU A 53 -23.77 2.21 -15.57
N VAL A 54 -22.84 2.89 -14.91
CA VAL A 54 -21.40 2.71 -15.11
C VAL A 54 -20.77 2.47 -13.75
N THR A 55 -20.11 1.32 -13.60
CA THR A 55 -19.25 1.05 -12.45
C THR A 55 -17.80 1.20 -12.88
N GLU A 56 -17.13 2.23 -12.35
CA GLU A 56 -15.70 2.41 -12.52
C GLU A 56 -15.00 2.15 -11.18
N VAL A 57 -14.12 1.15 -11.18
CA VAL A 57 -13.11 1.04 -10.12
C VAL A 57 -12.06 2.09 -10.43
N LYS A 58 -11.96 3.16 -9.63
CA LYS A 58 -10.81 4.06 -9.73
C LYS A 58 -9.59 3.23 -9.34
N ARG A 59 -8.77 2.88 -10.34
CA ARG A 59 -7.44 2.31 -10.09
C ARG A 59 -6.62 3.39 -9.41
N ASP A 60 -6.34 3.21 -8.13
CA ASP A 60 -5.42 4.08 -7.41
C ASP A 60 -4.06 4.05 -8.10
N TYR A 61 -3.64 5.26 -8.46
CA TYR A 61 -2.33 5.72 -8.87
C TYR A 61 -1.31 4.61 -9.22
N LYS A 62 -0.95 4.54 -10.50
CA LYS A 62 0.29 3.92 -10.95
C LYS A 62 1.45 4.67 -10.26
N GLY A 63 1.88 4.19 -9.10
CA GLY A 63 3.19 4.49 -8.57
C GLY A 63 4.20 3.80 -9.47
N ASP A 64 4.56 4.45 -10.56
CA ASP A 64 5.86 4.18 -11.18
C ASP A 64 6.90 4.41 -10.08
N ASP A 65 7.43 3.30 -9.57
CA ASP A 65 8.72 3.11 -8.91
C ASP A 65 9.19 4.24 -7.95
N PRO A 66 9.10 4.08 -6.62
CA PRO A 66 9.97 4.83 -5.73
C PRO A 66 11.29 4.07 -5.65
N THR A 67 12.07 4.06 -6.73
CA THR A 67 13.51 4.00 -6.50
C THR A 67 13.85 5.32 -5.81
N PRO A 68 14.35 5.33 -4.57
CA PRO A 68 14.93 6.55 -4.05
C PRO A 68 16.11 6.84 -4.96
N ALA A 69 16.07 7.95 -5.69
CA ALA A 69 17.27 8.55 -6.22
C ALA A 69 18.15 8.88 -5.00
N VAL A 70 18.98 7.93 -4.60
CA VAL A 70 20.14 8.18 -3.77
C VAL A 70 21.03 9.07 -4.64
N GLY A 71 21.27 10.29 -4.14
CA GLY A 71 21.90 11.38 -4.89
C GLY A 71 23.33 11.14 -5.35
#